data_AF-A0AAW3B2Z0-F1
#
_entry.id   AF-A0AAW3B2Z0-F1
#
_cell.length_a   1.000
_cell.length_b   1.000
_cell.length_c   1.000
_cell.angle_alpha   90.00
_cell.angle_beta   90.00
_cell.angle_gamma   90.00
#
_symmetry.space_group_name_H-M   'P 1'
#
loop_
_entity.id
_entity.type
_entity.pdbx_description
1 polymer ?
#
loop_
_entity_poly.entity_id
_entity_poly.type
_entity_poly.pdbx_seq_one_letter_code
_entity_poly.pdbx_strand_id
1 'polypeptide(L)'
;MRRCMPWCRLVCGGSRLLREDANTRSEPTTGSSSFKQAVEEKLEKESQELGRVACYPHRSMTRPVMLVPTSQILSPLFMSSLMDLKQLATNLHCLSFSAPKAHWDAAVMLIKSNPDEVEYEVWVNPSVPGYDDRNAVAPMYGMWENCISCGTATAWVVRPQRITCRGYNEHGREKVQVLDGMRARCLMHELDHLMGKTIFHQTMGPEFVVSSVAMAQRHLWPANFPSAEAYVTIPGQFFDYVQNTTVIPPGMEWWYAQNMRNEFGNERIEP
;
A
#
# COMPACT_ATOMS: atom_id res chain seq x y z
N MET A 1 -32.49 14.88 77.38
CA MET A 1 -33.02 13.51 77.54
C MET A 1 -31.90 12.50 77.24
N ARG A 2 -31.94 11.26 77.76
CA ARG A 2 -30.89 10.24 77.58
C ARG A 2 -31.47 8.91 77.07
N ARG A 3 -30.72 8.20 76.23
CA ARG A 3 -30.50 6.73 76.15
C ARG A 3 -29.34 6.54 75.14
N CYS A 4 -28.13 6.06 75.44
CA CYS A 4 -27.62 4.97 76.29
C CYS A 4 -27.71 3.57 75.66
N MET A 5 -26.61 3.14 75.02
CA MET A 5 -25.85 1.88 75.26
C MET A 5 -26.59 0.53 75.12
N PRO A 6 -25.92 -0.65 75.25
CA PRO A 6 -24.51 -1.00 75.53
C PRO A 6 -23.77 -1.41 74.22
N TRP A 7 -22.66 -2.17 74.05
CA TRP A 7 -21.44 -2.66 74.75
C TRP A 7 -20.55 -3.32 73.64
N CYS A 8 -19.27 -3.73 73.73
CA CYS A 8 -18.08 -3.62 74.61
C CYS A 8 -16.86 -4.04 73.71
N ARG A 9 -15.56 -4.15 74.07
CA ARG A 9 -14.75 -3.99 75.30
C ARG A 9 -13.30 -3.60 74.91
N LEU A 10 -12.37 -3.50 75.86
CA LEU A 10 -10.91 -3.63 75.66
C LEU A 10 -10.40 -4.97 76.21
N VAL A 11 -9.21 -5.41 75.79
CA VAL A 11 -8.04 -5.79 76.63
C VAL A 11 -6.80 -5.96 75.73
N CYS A 12 -5.60 -5.70 76.27
CA CYS A 12 -4.29 -5.71 75.59
C CYS A 12 -3.54 -7.06 75.72
N GLY A 13 -2.41 -7.24 75.01
CA GLY A 13 -1.31 -8.05 75.55
C GLY A 13 -0.28 -8.68 74.58
N GLY A 14 0.95 -8.16 74.57
CA GLY A 14 2.18 -8.84 74.08
C GLY A 14 2.33 -9.01 72.56
N SER A 15 3.52 -9.27 72.01
CA SER A 15 4.90 -9.10 72.53
C SER A 15 5.91 -9.11 71.36
N ARG A 16 7.13 -8.58 71.55
CA ARG A 16 8.19 -8.52 70.51
C ARG A 16 8.70 -9.90 70.07
N LEU A 17 9.17 -10.03 68.82
CA LEU A 17 10.53 -10.49 68.49
C LEU A 17 10.91 -10.21 67.00
N LEU A 18 12.14 -10.54 66.60
CA LEU A 18 12.87 -10.00 65.43
C LEU A 18 13.10 -11.01 64.29
N ARG A 19 13.15 -10.51 63.04
CA ARG A 19 14.09 -10.84 61.92
C ARG A 19 13.56 -10.15 60.63
N GLU A 20 14.29 -9.26 59.96
CA GLU A 20 15.56 -9.38 59.20
C GLU A 20 15.38 -9.93 57.76
N ASP A 21 15.59 -8.99 56.83
CA ASP A 21 16.26 -9.07 55.52
C ASP A 21 15.64 -9.72 54.26
N ALA A 22 15.50 -8.82 53.27
CA ALA A 22 15.97 -8.91 51.88
C ALA A 22 15.49 -10.04 50.94
N ASN A 23 14.64 -9.66 49.96
CA ASN A 23 14.98 -9.83 48.53
C ASN A 23 14.17 -8.95 47.56
N THR A 24 14.51 -7.67 47.42
CA THR A 24 13.96 -6.81 46.34
C THR A 24 14.70 -7.06 45.02
N ARG A 25 14.38 -8.16 44.35
CA ARG A 25 14.76 -8.37 42.94
C ARG A 25 13.93 -7.44 42.05
N SER A 26 14.54 -6.38 41.55
CA SER A 26 14.00 -5.58 40.45
C SER A 26 14.15 -6.34 39.13
N GLU A 27 13.03 -6.65 38.47
CA GLU A 27 13.04 -7.20 37.12
C GLU A 27 13.34 -6.09 36.08
N PRO A 28 14.16 -6.34 35.04
CA PRO A 28 14.52 -5.34 34.04
C PRO A 28 13.43 -5.17 32.97
N THR A 29 12.26 -4.65 33.35
CA THR A 29 11.07 -4.51 32.48
C THR A 29 11.02 -3.19 31.69
N THR A 30 12.14 -2.80 31.05
CA THR A 30 12.29 -1.47 30.41
C THR A 30 12.48 -1.46 28.89
N GLY A 31 12.67 -2.61 28.24
CA GLY A 31 12.89 -2.67 26.77
C GLY A 31 11.62 -2.76 25.90
N SER A 32 10.54 -3.35 26.42
CA SER A 32 9.38 -3.77 25.60
C SER A 32 8.36 -2.65 25.35
N SER A 33 8.07 -1.83 26.36
CA SER A 33 7.03 -0.79 26.31
C SER A 33 7.31 0.27 25.23
N SER A 34 8.54 0.80 25.19
CA SER A 34 8.92 1.86 24.25
C SER A 34 8.82 1.41 22.78
N PHE A 35 9.24 0.18 22.44
CA PHE A 35 9.09 -0.34 21.08
C PHE A 35 7.61 -0.53 20.70
N LYS A 36 6.78 -1.08 21.60
CA LYS A 36 5.34 -1.21 21.33
C LYS A 36 4.71 0.16 21.09
N GLN A 37 5.01 1.15 21.93
CA GLN A 37 4.49 2.51 21.81
C GLN A 37 4.88 3.14 20.46
N ALA A 38 6.15 3.04 20.05
CA ALA A 38 6.60 3.57 18.76
C ALA A 38 5.93 2.90 17.54
N VAL A 39 5.61 1.61 17.61
CA VAL A 39 4.83 0.91 16.57
C VAL A 39 3.36 1.32 16.59
N GLU A 40 2.77 1.47 17.77
CA GLU A 40 1.37 1.89 17.97
C GLU A 40 1.15 3.33 17.48
N GLU A 41 2.07 4.25 17.78
CA GLU A 41 2.11 5.63 17.25
C GLU A 41 2.27 5.67 15.73
N LYS A 42 3.11 4.79 15.14
CA LYS A 42 3.27 4.69 13.69
C LYS A 42 1.98 4.22 13.00
N LEU A 43 1.34 3.18 13.54
CA LEU A 43 0.10 2.62 13.01
C LEU A 43 -1.07 3.61 13.13
N GLU A 44 -1.16 4.34 14.25
CA GLU A 44 -2.17 5.39 14.43
C GLU A 44 -1.97 6.54 13.44
N LYS A 45 -0.72 6.96 13.20
CA LYS A 45 -0.42 7.96 12.15
C LYS A 45 -0.78 7.46 10.75
N GLU A 46 -0.44 6.21 10.41
CA GLU A 46 -0.79 5.60 9.11
C GLU A 46 -2.32 5.49 8.95
N SER A 47 -3.05 5.17 10.02
CA SER A 47 -4.52 5.15 10.07
C SER A 47 -5.13 6.53 9.82
N GLN A 48 -4.60 7.58 10.45
CA GLN A 48 -5.04 8.97 10.26
C GLN A 48 -4.80 9.47 8.83
N GLU A 49 -3.67 9.12 8.23
CA GLU A 49 -3.35 9.44 6.83
C GLU A 49 -4.22 8.63 5.86
N LEU A 50 -4.48 7.36 6.14
CA LEU A 50 -5.40 6.51 5.37
C LEU A 50 -6.83 7.08 5.39
N GLY A 51 -7.25 7.68 6.51
CA GLY A 51 -8.52 8.41 6.62
C GLY A 51 -8.66 9.64 5.71
N ARG A 52 -7.57 10.11 5.09
CA ARG A 52 -7.56 11.19 4.08
C ARG A 52 -7.64 10.66 2.64
N VAL A 53 -7.64 9.34 2.44
CA VAL A 53 -7.66 8.71 1.13
C VAL A 53 -9.11 8.49 0.66
N ALA A 54 -9.38 8.86 -0.59
CA ALA A 54 -10.65 8.58 -1.23
C ALA A 54 -10.80 7.07 -1.51
N CYS A 55 -11.61 6.39 -0.70
CA CYS A 55 -12.03 5.01 -0.96
C CYS A 55 -13.06 4.96 -2.09
N TYR A 56 -12.91 4.01 -3.02
CA TYR A 56 -13.92 3.69 -4.01
C TYR A 56 -15.21 3.18 -3.32
N PRO A 57 -16.43 3.61 -3.72
CA PRO A 57 -16.77 4.40 -4.90
C PRO A 57 -16.98 5.91 -4.64
N HIS A 58 -16.09 6.57 -3.90
CA HIS A 58 -16.14 8.04 -3.70
C HIS A 58 -16.13 8.81 -5.05
N ARG A 59 -16.69 10.03 -5.08
CA ARG A 59 -16.88 10.86 -6.28
C ARG A 59 -15.59 11.22 -7.03
N SER A 60 -14.42 11.20 -6.37
CA SER A 60 -13.13 11.40 -7.05
C SER A 60 -12.63 10.14 -7.76
N MET A 61 -13.08 8.94 -7.35
CA MET A 61 -12.61 7.64 -7.84
C MET A 61 -13.54 6.99 -8.87
N THR A 62 -14.56 7.72 -9.35
CA THR A 62 -15.69 7.20 -10.13
C THR A 62 -16.03 8.04 -11.36
N ARG A 63 -15.14 8.97 -11.74
CA ARG A 63 -15.24 9.80 -12.95
C ARG A 63 -13.86 10.20 -13.46
N PRO A 64 -13.74 10.63 -14.72
CA PRO A 64 -12.57 11.35 -15.20
C PRO A 64 -12.29 12.64 -14.40
N VAL A 65 -11.01 12.94 -14.22
CA VAL A 65 -10.53 14.18 -13.58
C VAL A 65 -10.30 15.30 -14.60
N MET A 66 -10.19 16.54 -14.13
CA MET A 66 -9.86 17.69 -14.97
C MET A 66 -8.38 17.68 -15.41
N LEU A 67 -8.10 18.03 -16.67
CA LEU A 67 -6.74 18.32 -17.13
C LEU A 67 -6.23 19.62 -16.50
N VAL A 68 -4.94 19.66 -16.12
CA VAL A 68 -4.28 20.85 -15.58
C VAL A 68 -3.86 21.75 -16.75
N PRO A 69 -4.32 23.01 -16.85
CA PRO A 69 -3.83 23.95 -17.85
C PRO A 69 -2.32 24.18 -17.66
N THR A 70 -1.54 24.17 -18.75
CA THR A 70 -0.07 24.31 -18.66
C THR A 70 0.37 25.60 -17.99
N SER A 71 -0.40 26.68 -18.11
CA SER A 71 -0.21 27.96 -17.41
C SER A 71 -0.52 27.94 -15.90
N GLN A 72 -1.07 26.85 -15.37
CA GLN A 72 -1.32 26.65 -13.93
C GLN A 72 -0.30 25.69 -13.29
N ILE A 73 0.50 24.97 -14.07
CA ILE A 73 1.66 24.24 -13.55
C ILE A 73 2.64 25.28 -12.99
N LEU A 74 3.30 24.97 -11.86
CA LEU A 74 4.07 25.91 -11.02
C LEU A 74 3.27 27.05 -10.36
N SER A 75 1.94 27.12 -10.49
CA SER A 75 1.14 28.06 -9.67
C SER A 75 1.22 27.70 -8.18
N PRO A 76 1.12 28.66 -7.23
CA PRO A 76 1.22 28.36 -5.80
C PRO A 76 0.21 27.30 -5.31
N LEU A 77 -1.01 27.31 -5.86
CA LEU A 77 -2.02 26.30 -5.57
C LEU A 77 -1.62 24.91 -6.07
N PHE A 78 -1.16 24.79 -7.32
CA PHE A 78 -0.66 23.54 -7.88
C PHE A 78 0.52 22.99 -7.07
N MET A 79 1.46 23.85 -6.67
CA MET A 79 2.63 23.45 -5.89
C MET A 79 2.25 22.98 -4.48
N SER A 80 1.27 23.62 -3.83
CA SER A 80 0.73 23.15 -2.55
C SER A 80 0.07 21.78 -2.70
N SER A 81 -0.88 21.63 -3.62
CA SER A 81 -1.59 20.35 -3.82
C SER A 81 -0.65 19.21 -4.25
N LEU A 82 0.41 19.50 -5.01
CA LEU A 82 1.44 18.52 -5.34
C LEU A 82 2.30 18.15 -4.12
N MET A 83 2.62 19.10 -3.24
CA MET A 83 3.34 18.83 -2.00
C MET A 83 2.49 17.99 -1.04
N ASP A 84 1.21 18.31 -0.87
CA ASP A 84 0.24 17.52 -0.11
C ASP A 84 0.12 16.08 -0.67
N LEU A 85 0.08 15.94 -2.00
CA LEU A 85 0.02 14.65 -2.68
C LEU A 85 1.30 13.81 -2.46
N LYS A 86 2.49 14.42 -2.61
CA LYS A 86 3.78 13.75 -2.33
C LYS A 86 3.87 13.35 -0.86
N GLN A 87 3.44 14.21 0.07
CA GLN A 87 3.50 13.95 1.51
C GLN A 87 2.57 12.79 1.93
N LEU A 88 1.33 12.76 1.42
CA LEU A 88 0.37 11.70 1.71
C LEU A 88 0.86 10.36 1.14
N ALA A 89 1.36 10.33 -0.09
CA ALA A 89 1.91 9.13 -0.71
C ALA A 89 3.15 8.60 0.05
N THR A 90 4.06 9.48 0.50
CA THR A 90 5.21 9.11 1.35
C THR A 90 4.77 8.55 2.70
N ASN A 91 3.82 9.19 3.38
CA ASN A 91 3.36 8.75 4.70
C ASN A 91 2.63 7.39 4.65
N LEU A 92 2.09 7.02 3.48
CA LEU A 92 1.43 5.75 3.20
C LEU A 92 2.31 4.76 2.40
N HIS A 93 3.64 5.00 2.34
CA HIS A 93 4.65 4.13 1.70
C HIS A 93 4.28 3.64 0.28
N CYS A 94 3.63 4.50 -0.51
CA CYS A 94 3.07 4.12 -1.81
C CYS A 94 4.14 4.01 -2.91
N LEU A 95 4.09 2.96 -3.75
CA LEU A 95 4.85 2.90 -5.02
C LEU A 95 4.28 3.86 -6.07
N SER A 96 2.96 4.08 -6.05
CA SER A 96 2.28 5.03 -6.92
C SER A 96 1.04 5.61 -6.26
N PHE A 97 0.69 6.84 -6.66
CA PHE A 97 -0.45 7.56 -6.10
C PHE A 97 -0.97 8.59 -7.10
N SER A 98 -2.23 9.00 -7.00
CA SER A 98 -2.86 9.93 -7.93
C SER A 98 -3.75 10.95 -7.22
N ALA A 99 -3.82 12.16 -7.76
CA ALA A 99 -4.61 13.28 -7.25
C ALA A 99 -6.05 12.90 -6.82
N PRO A 100 -6.86 12.13 -7.58
CA PRO A 100 -8.19 11.72 -7.13
C PRO A 100 -8.20 10.91 -5.82
N LYS A 101 -7.13 10.16 -5.50
CA LYS A 101 -6.97 9.46 -4.21
C LYS A 101 -6.80 10.44 -3.04
N ALA A 102 -6.27 11.64 -3.28
CA ALA A 102 -6.19 12.75 -2.32
C ALA A 102 -7.37 13.74 -2.44
N HIS A 103 -8.49 13.34 -3.05
CA HIS A 103 -9.64 14.19 -3.37
C HIS A 103 -9.35 15.37 -4.32
N TRP A 104 -8.16 15.46 -4.92
CA TRP A 104 -7.75 16.51 -5.84
C TRP A 104 -8.20 16.18 -7.28
N ASP A 105 -9.07 17.03 -7.84
CA ASP A 105 -9.63 16.88 -9.19
C ASP A 105 -8.66 17.38 -10.27
N ALA A 106 -7.56 16.66 -10.47
CA ALA A 106 -6.53 17.00 -11.44
C ALA A 106 -5.90 15.75 -12.07
N ALA A 107 -5.48 15.84 -13.34
CA ALA A 107 -4.72 14.81 -14.03
C ALA A 107 -3.25 14.80 -13.58
N VAL A 108 -3.01 14.51 -12.30
CA VAL A 108 -1.68 14.49 -11.67
C VAL A 108 -1.49 13.18 -10.91
N MET A 109 -0.31 12.60 -11.06
CA MET A 109 0.04 11.32 -10.45
C MET A 109 1.55 11.20 -10.19
N LEU A 110 1.88 10.29 -9.29
CA LEU A 110 3.20 10.01 -8.74
C LEU A 110 3.54 8.54 -8.96
N ILE A 111 4.75 8.24 -9.43
CA ILE A 111 5.26 6.87 -9.54
C ILE A 111 6.71 6.76 -9.07
N LYS A 112 7.08 5.55 -8.64
CA LYS A 112 8.45 5.08 -8.37
C LYS A 112 8.72 3.80 -9.17
N SER A 113 9.99 3.45 -9.36
CA SER A 113 10.42 2.19 -9.96
C SER A 113 10.51 1.06 -8.93
N ASN A 114 10.85 1.40 -7.67
CA ASN A 114 11.02 0.47 -6.55
C ASN A 114 10.72 1.19 -5.20
N PRO A 115 10.55 0.46 -4.08
CA PRO A 115 10.19 1.06 -2.78
C PRO A 115 11.28 1.94 -2.15
N ASP A 116 12.55 1.75 -2.52
CA ASP A 116 13.70 2.40 -1.89
C ASP A 116 13.99 3.80 -2.49
N GLU A 117 13.39 4.11 -3.65
CA GLU A 117 13.40 5.46 -4.22
C GLU A 117 12.72 6.45 -3.27
N VAL A 118 13.43 7.52 -2.88
CA VAL A 118 12.89 8.54 -1.97
C VAL A 118 11.88 9.44 -2.70
N GLU A 119 12.30 10.01 -3.83
CA GLU A 119 11.50 10.95 -4.64
C GLU A 119 10.49 10.23 -5.53
N TYR A 120 9.38 10.92 -5.83
CA TYR A 120 8.41 10.48 -6.85
C TYR A 120 8.67 11.16 -8.19
N GLU A 121 8.61 10.39 -9.27
CA GLU A 121 8.43 10.98 -10.60
C GLU A 121 6.99 11.48 -10.76
N VAL A 122 6.82 12.79 -10.96
CA VAL A 122 5.51 13.41 -11.21
C VAL A 122 5.16 13.33 -12.69
N TRP A 123 3.92 12.94 -12.98
CA TRP A 123 3.30 13.06 -14.30
C TRP A 123 2.06 13.96 -14.20
N VAL A 124 2.02 15.00 -15.03
CA VAL A 124 0.89 15.93 -15.20
C VAL A 124 0.33 15.77 -16.61
N ASN A 125 -0.99 15.68 -16.75
CA ASN A 125 -1.70 15.33 -17.99
C ASN A 125 -1.10 14.09 -18.72
N PRO A 126 -0.86 12.96 -18.04
CA PRO A 126 -0.34 11.76 -18.67
C PRO A 126 -1.31 11.20 -19.72
N SER A 127 -0.78 10.72 -20.82
CA SER A 127 -1.52 10.09 -21.91
C SER A 127 -0.71 8.94 -22.52
N VAL A 128 -1.34 7.78 -22.64
CA VAL A 128 -0.80 6.60 -23.33
C VAL A 128 -1.72 6.30 -24.51
N PRO A 129 -1.36 6.70 -25.74
CA PRO A 129 -2.19 6.47 -26.92
C PRO A 129 -2.48 4.98 -27.13
N GLY A 130 -3.74 4.64 -27.39
CA GLY A 130 -4.19 3.25 -27.58
C GLY A 130 -4.37 2.43 -26.29
N TYR A 131 -4.17 3.00 -25.10
CA TYR A 131 -4.21 2.21 -23.85
C TYR A 131 -5.56 1.53 -23.54
N ASP A 132 -6.67 2.15 -23.94
CA ASP A 132 -8.02 1.58 -23.80
C ASP A 132 -8.41 0.61 -24.93
N ASP A 133 -7.58 0.42 -25.97
CA ASP A 133 -7.90 -0.50 -27.06
C ASP A 133 -7.65 -1.95 -26.64
N ARG A 134 -8.72 -2.61 -26.19
CA ARG A 134 -8.74 -4.03 -25.81
C ARG A 134 -8.46 -4.99 -26.97
N ASN A 135 -8.33 -4.51 -28.21
CA ASN A 135 -7.92 -5.30 -29.38
C ASN A 135 -6.44 -5.13 -29.74
N ALA A 136 -5.71 -4.24 -29.04
CA ALA A 136 -4.31 -3.97 -29.33
C ALA A 136 -3.43 -5.20 -29.02
N VAL A 137 -2.85 -5.79 -30.07
CA VAL A 137 -1.92 -6.93 -29.94
C VAL A 137 -0.58 -6.42 -29.41
N ALA A 138 -0.39 -6.54 -28.10
CA ALA A 138 0.85 -6.22 -27.40
C ALA A 138 1.28 -7.40 -26.50
N PRO A 139 2.59 -7.57 -26.23
CA PRO A 139 3.05 -8.41 -25.13
C PRO A 139 2.38 -8.00 -23.82
N MET A 140 1.88 -8.96 -23.04
CA MET A 140 1.15 -8.71 -21.78
C MET A 140 1.89 -9.25 -20.54
N TYR A 141 1.69 -8.58 -19.41
CA TYR A 141 1.94 -9.11 -18.07
C TYR A 141 0.63 -9.24 -17.29
N GLY A 142 0.41 -10.40 -16.66
CA GLY A 142 -0.55 -10.54 -15.56
C GLY A 142 0.09 -10.15 -14.22
N MET A 143 -0.66 -9.53 -13.31
CA MET A 143 -0.23 -9.32 -11.92
C MET A 143 -1.42 -9.24 -10.98
N TRP A 144 -1.23 -9.69 -9.74
CA TRP A 144 -2.09 -9.35 -8.61
C TRP A 144 -1.83 -7.91 -8.15
N GLU A 145 -2.72 -6.99 -8.53
CA GLU A 145 -2.72 -5.59 -8.08
C GLU A 145 -3.59 -5.42 -6.84
N ASN A 146 -3.07 -4.73 -5.83
CA ASN A 146 -3.88 -4.15 -4.75
C ASN A 146 -4.12 -2.66 -5.02
N CYS A 147 -4.98 -2.02 -4.22
CA CYS A 147 -5.11 -0.57 -4.25
C CYS A 147 -5.60 -0.06 -2.89
N ILE A 148 -4.91 0.93 -2.33
CA ILE A 148 -5.28 1.57 -1.06
C ILE A 148 -6.71 2.13 -1.06
N SER A 149 -7.17 2.66 -2.19
CA SER A 149 -8.56 3.11 -2.39
C SER A 149 -9.58 1.98 -2.58
N CYS A 150 -9.17 0.72 -2.69
CA CYS A 150 -10.05 -0.44 -2.87
C CYS A 150 -10.14 -1.33 -1.61
N GLY A 151 -9.72 -0.82 -0.45
CA GLY A 151 -9.74 -1.55 0.82
C GLY A 151 -8.81 -2.76 0.80
N THR A 152 -9.28 -3.90 1.31
CA THR A 152 -8.52 -5.15 1.35
C THR A 152 -8.63 -5.99 0.06
N ALA A 153 -9.06 -5.39 -1.05
CA ALA A 153 -9.18 -6.11 -2.31
C ALA A 153 -7.87 -6.15 -3.12
N THR A 154 -7.57 -7.34 -3.64
CA THR A 154 -6.49 -7.61 -4.60
C THR A 154 -7.11 -8.26 -5.82
N ALA A 155 -6.78 -7.78 -7.02
CA ALA A 155 -7.36 -8.27 -8.27
C ALA A 155 -6.27 -8.68 -9.28
N TRP A 156 -6.54 -9.73 -10.06
CA TRP A 156 -5.66 -10.11 -11.17
C TRP A 156 -5.94 -9.22 -12.38
N VAL A 157 -4.93 -8.46 -12.80
CA VAL A 157 -5.04 -7.48 -13.88
C VAL A 157 -3.98 -7.75 -14.94
N VAL A 158 -4.42 -7.89 -16.19
CA VAL A 158 -3.55 -8.08 -17.36
C VAL A 158 -3.33 -6.71 -18.02
N ARG A 159 -2.07 -6.33 -18.28
CA ARG A 159 -1.69 -5.04 -18.89
C ARG A 159 -0.50 -5.22 -19.83
N PRO A 160 -0.29 -4.32 -20.82
CA PRO A 160 0.89 -4.36 -21.69
C PRO A 160 2.21 -4.35 -20.91
N GLN A 161 3.21 -5.12 -21.37
CA GLN A 161 4.54 -5.18 -20.74
C GLN A 161 5.28 -3.83 -20.80
N ARG A 162 5.00 -3.04 -21.84
CA ARG A 162 5.65 -1.78 -22.16
C ARG A 162 4.65 -0.81 -22.78
N ILE A 163 4.78 0.47 -22.44
CA ILE A 163 3.94 1.57 -22.93
C ILE A 163 4.81 2.77 -23.32
N THR A 164 4.26 3.69 -24.12
CA THR A 164 4.86 5.03 -24.34
C THR A 164 3.92 6.08 -23.76
N CYS A 165 4.34 6.73 -22.67
CA CYS A 165 3.56 7.79 -22.03
C CYS A 165 4.07 9.17 -22.47
N ARG A 166 3.13 10.10 -22.67
CA ARG A 166 3.37 11.52 -22.93
C ARG A 166 2.71 12.37 -21.85
N GLY A 167 3.30 13.48 -21.48
CA GLY A 167 2.73 14.42 -20.51
C GLY A 167 3.75 15.48 -20.10
N TYR A 168 3.57 16.06 -18.91
CA TYR A 168 4.47 17.06 -18.34
C TYR A 168 5.05 16.57 -17.00
N ASN A 169 6.19 17.12 -16.57
CA ASN A 169 6.70 16.97 -15.20
C ASN A 169 6.18 18.08 -14.27
N GLU A 170 6.59 18.09 -13.00
CA GLU A 170 6.18 19.13 -12.04
C GLU A 170 6.65 20.56 -12.41
N HIS A 171 7.60 20.68 -13.34
CA HIS A 171 8.11 21.96 -13.85
C HIS A 171 7.43 22.41 -15.15
N GLY A 172 6.35 21.75 -15.57
CA GLY A 172 5.61 22.10 -16.80
C GLY A 172 6.39 21.83 -18.09
N ARG A 173 7.47 21.03 -18.04
CA ARG A 173 8.21 20.61 -19.23
C ARG A 173 7.60 19.34 -19.78
N GLU A 174 7.40 19.29 -21.10
CA GLU A 174 6.96 18.08 -21.78
C GLU A 174 7.97 16.94 -21.61
N LYS A 175 7.46 15.73 -21.43
CA LYS A 175 8.23 14.50 -21.45
C LYS A 175 7.47 13.41 -22.19
N VAL A 176 8.21 12.66 -23.00
CA VAL A 176 7.76 11.43 -23.66
C VAL A 176 8.72 10.35 -23.24
N GLN A 177 8.22 9.26 -22.66
CA GLN A 177 9.06 8.16 -22.18
C GLN A 177 8.43 6.81 -22.51
N VAL A 178 9.29 5.86 -22.89
CA VAL A 178 8.96 4.44 -22.91
C VAL A 178 9.12 3.90 -21.50
N LEU A 179 8.10 3.22 -20.98
CA LEU A 179 8.09 2.61 -19.65
C LEU A 179 7.80 1.12 -19.78
N ASP A 180 8.48 0.31 -18.98
CA ASP A 180 8.19 -1.10 -18.72
C ASP A 180 8.36 -1.39 -17.21
N GLY A 181 8.41 -2.66 -16.82
CA GLY A 181 8.61 -3.08 -15.43
C GLY A 181 7.48 -2.64 -14.49
N MET A 182 7.81 -2.53 -13.19
CA MET A 182 6.85 -2.01 -12.20
C MET A 182 6.48 -0.55 -12.48
N ARG A 183 7.39 0.26 -13.04
CA ARG A 183 7.12 1.67 -13.34
C ARG A 183 6.03 1.86 -14.40
N ALA A 184 5.95 0.98 -15.41
CA ALA A 184 4.81 0.93 -16.33
C ALA A 184 3.52 0.44 -15.65
N ARG A 185 3.60 -0.64 -14.85
CA ARG A 185 2.47 -1.19 -14.08
C ARG A 185 1.81 -0.12 -13.21
N CYS A 186 2.62 0.59 -12.41
CA CYS A 186 2.23 1.74 -11.62
C CYS A 186 1.65 2.87 -12.47
N LEU A 187 2.27 3.23 -13.62
CA LEU A 187 1.71 4.31 -14.44
C LEU A 187 0.32 3.97 -14.97
N MET A 188 0.13 2.75 -15.47
CA MET A 188 -1.18 2.30 -15.99
C MET A 188 -2.24 2.20 -14.88
N HIS A 189 -1.86 1.76 -13.67
CA HIS A 189 -2.75 1.71 -12.52
C HIS A 189 -3.22 3.11 -12.11
N GLU A 190 -2.34 4.11 -12.02
CA GLU A 190 -2.76 5.48 -11.69
C GLU A 190 -3.53 6.15 -12.83
N LEU A 191 -3.21 5.84 -14.09
CA LEU A 191 -3.93 6.33 -15.26
C LEU A 191 -5.40 5.87 -15.27
N ASP A 192 -5.71 4.67 -14.75
CA ASP A 192 -7.10 4.23 -14.53
C ASP A 192 -7.85 5.18 -13.57
N HIS A 193 -7.23 5.55 -12.44
CA HIS A 193 -7.87 6.41 -11.44
C HIS A 193 -8.11 7.83 -11.99
N LEU A 194 -7.25 8.34 -12.87
CA LEU A 194 -7.49 9.61 -13.59
C LEU A 194 -8.69 9.52 -14.56
N MET A 195 -9.05 8.32 -15.01
CA MET A 195 -10.25 8.06 -15.83
C MET A 195 -11.49 7.68 -15.00
N GLY A 196 -11.37 7.59 -13.67
CA GLY A 196 -12.45 7.09 -12.80
C GLY A 196 -12.63 5.57 -12.84
N LYS A 197 -11.65 4.84 -13.37
CA LYS A 197 -11.57 3.38 -13.38
C LYS A 197 -10.72 2.91 -12.19
N THR A 198 -10.81 1.63 -11.87
CA THR A 198 -10.03 0.97 -10.82
C THR A 198 -9.68 -0.46 -11.24
N ILE A 199 -8.93 -1.20 -10.41
CA ILE A 199 -8.64 -2.63 -10.62
C ILE A 199 -9.90 -3.48 -10.87
N PHE A 200 -11.06 -3.10 -10.29
CA PHE A 200 -12.36 -3.75 -10.53
C PHE A 200 -12.91 -3.58 -11.95
N HIS A 201 -12.36 -2.65 -12.74
CA HIS A 201 -12.76 -2.39 -14.14
C HIS A 201 -11.80 -3.02 -15.17
N GLN A 202 -10.59 -3.40 -14.73
CA GLN A 202 -9.54 -4.00 -15.56
C GLN A 202 -9.29 -5.49 -15.25
N THR A 203 -9.83 -6.01 -14.15
CA THR A 203 -9.99 -7.46 -13.95
C THR A 203 -10.84 -8.10 -15.05
N MET A 204 -10.58 -9.36 -15.38
CA MET A 204 -11.37 -10.11 -16.38
C MET A 204 -12.76 -10.52 -15.87
N GLY A 205 -12.90 -10.71 -14.55
CA GLY A 205 -14.13 -11.14 -13.90
C GLY A 205 -14.10 -10.96 -12.37
N PRO A 206 -15.23 -11.14 -11.68
CA PRO A 206 -15.31 -11.04 -10.21
C PRO A 206 -14.53 -12.16 -9.49
N GLU A 207 -14.39 -13.33 -10.08
CA GLU A 207 -13.60 -14.47 -9.56
C GLU A 207 -12.10 -14.16 -9.45
N PHE A 208 -11.64 -13.21 -10.27
CA PHE A 208 -10.28 -12.68 -10.24
C PHE A 208 -10.07 -11.57 -9.18
N VAL A 209 -11.05 -11.31 -8.32
CA VAL A 209 -10.97 -10.36 -7.20
C VAL A 209 -11.08 -11.10 -5.87
N VAL A 210 -10.06 -10.99 -5.03
CA VAL A 210 -9.96 -11.67 -3.73
C VAL A 210 -9.62 -10.69 -2.61
N SER A 211 -9.86 -11.06 -1.36
CA SER A 211 -9.38 -10.28 -0.21
C SER A 211 -7.91 -10.58 0.09
N SER A 212 -7.20 -9.68 0.76
CA SER A 212 -5.83 -9.91 1.25
C SER A 212 -5.70 -11.17 2.11
N VAL A 213 -6.76 -11.52 2.86
CA VAL A 213 -6.80 -12.75 3.68
C VAL A 213 -6.90 -14.00 2.80
N ALA A 214 -7.76 -13.98 1.78
CA ALA A 214 -7.86 -15.07 0.81
C ALA A 214 -6.56 -15.23 0.00
N MET A 215 -5.88 -14.12 -0.33
CA MET A 215 -4.57 -14.10 -0.99
C MET A 215 -3.46 -14.71 -0.12
N ALA A 216 -3.41 -14.38 1.17
CA ALA A 216 -2.48 -15.02 2.11
C ALA A 216 -2.72 -16.55 2.21
N GLN A 217 -3.95 -16.99 1.93
CA GLN A 217 -4.35 -18.40 1.88
C GLN A 217 -4.36 -19.01 0.47
N ARG A 218 -3.65 -18.41 -0.52
CA ARG A 218 -3.53 -18.91 -1.91
C ARG A 218 -3.12 -20.38 -2.01
N HIS A 219 -2.32 -20.87 -1.06
CA HIS A 219 -1.90 -22.28 -0.99
C HIS A 219 -3.06 -23.27 -0.75
N LEU A 220 -4.23 -22.80 -0.30
CA LEU A 220 -5.45 -23.59 -0.14
C LEU A 220 -6.38 -23.55 -1.37
N TRP A 221 -6.05 -22.75 -2.39
CA TRP A 221 -6.88 -22.64 -3.59
C TRP A 221 -6.71 -23.86 -4.51
N PRO A 222 -7.75 -24.24 -5.29
CA PRO A 222 -7.58 -25.16 -6.40
C PRO A 222 -6.50 -24.67 -7.37
N ALA A 223 -5.68 -25.56 -7.92
CA ALA A 223 -4.50 -25.20 -8.73
C ALA A 223 -4.77 -24.38 -10.02
N ASN A 224 -6.03 -24.31 -10.45
CA ASN A 224 -6.47 -23.53 -11.61
C ASN A 224 -7.33 -22.31 -11.22
N PHE A 225 -7.43 -21.96 -9.93
CA PHE A 225 -8.27 -20.86 -9.45
C PHE A 225 -7.44 -19.57 -9.21
N PRO A 226 -7.90 -18.39 -9.69
CA PRO A 226 -8.97 -18.18 -10.67
C PRO A 226 -8.54 -18.50 -12.13
N SER A 227 -7.23 -18.64 -12.36
CA SER A 227 -6.61 -19.20 -13.57
C SER A 227 -5.28 -19.87 -13.17
N ALA A 228 -4.64 -20.63 -14.06
CA ALA A 228 -3.34 -21.22 -13.77
C ALA A 228 -2.27 -20.13 -13.58
N GLU A 229 -2.30 -19.12 -14.45
CA GLU A 229 -1.39 -17.97 -14.48
C GLU A 229 -1.51 -17.13 -13.20
N ALA A 230 -2.74 -16.85 -12.76
CA ALA A 230 -3.00 -16.17 -11.50
C ALA A 230 -2.68 -17.03 -10.27
N TYR A 231 -2.85 -18.36 -10.35
CA TYR A 231 -2.50 -19.28 -9.25
C TYR A 231 -1.00 -19.36 -9.02
N VAL A 232 -0.17 -19.49 -10.07
CA VAL A 232 1.30 -19.62 -9.92
C VAL A 232 2.00 -18.31 -9.55
N THR A 233 1.39 -17.16 -9.84
CA THR A 233 2.05 -15.85 -9.68
C THR A 233 1.93 -15.32 -8.26
N ILE A 234 3.07 -15.05 -7.63
CA ILE A 234 3.15 -14.43 -6.30
C ILE A 234 2.83 -12.93 -6.42
N PRO A 235 2.10 -12.31 -5.47
CA PRO A 235 1.88 -10.86 -5.45
C PRO A 235 3.19 -10.06 -5.60
N GLY A 236 3.15 -9.01 -6.43
CA GLY A 236 4.32 -8.22 -6.81
C GLY A 236 5.13 -8.79 -7.98
N GLN A 237 5.01 -10.08 -8.31
CA GLN A 237 5.61 -10.65 -9.53
C GLN A 237 4.67 -10.54 -10.74
N PHE A 238 5.23 -10.65 -11.94
CA PHE A 238 4.46 -10.70 -13.19
C PHE A 238 4.36 -12.13 -13.73
N PHE A 239 3.27 -12.43 -14.44
CA PHE A 239 3.20 -13.55 -15.39
C PHE A 239 3.42 -13.03 -16.80
N ASP A 240 4.46 -13.51 -17.48
CA ASP A 240 4.74 -13.18 -18.88
C ASP A 240 3.92 -14.08 -19.82
N TYR A 241 2.94 -13.51 -20.51
CA TYR A 241 2.10 -14.25 -21.46
C TYR A 241 2.80 -14.60 -22.80
N VAL A 242 3.99 -14.07 -23.07
CA VAL A 242 4.82 -14.40 -24.23
C VAL A 242 5.81 -15.52 -23.89
N GLN A 243 6.40 -15.48 -22.69
CA GLN A 243 7.34 -16.51 -22.21
C GLN A 243 6.65 -17.66 -21.45
N ASN A 244 5.38 -17.51 -21.08
CA ASN A 244 4.59 -18.45 -20.28
C ASN A 244 5.27 -18.83 -18.95
N THR A 245 5.78 -17.84 -18.23
CA THR A 245 6.50 -18.01 -16.95
C THR A 245 6.25 -16.83 -16.01
N THR A 246 6.45 -17.04 -14.71
CA THR A 246 6.57 -15.94 -13.76
C THR A 246 7.92 -15.25 -13.91
N VAL A 247 7.94 -13.93 -13.76
CA VAL A 247 9.15 -13.09 -13.77
C VAL A 247 9.11 -12.06 -12.64
N ILE A 248 10.28 -11.74 -12.08
CA ILE A 248 10.46 -10.55 -11.24
C ILE A 248 10.25 -9.31 -12.13
N PRO A 249 9.56 -8.25 -11.67
CA PRO A 249 9.39 -7.05 -12.47
C PRO A 249 10.76 -6.44 -12.86
N PRO A 250 11.01 -6.17 -14.15
CA PRO A 250 12.25 -5.53 -14.60
C PRO A 250 12.61 -4.29 -13.77
N GLY A 251 13.84 -4.26 -13.26
CA GLY A 251 14.37 -3.21 -12.38
C GLY A 251 14.15 -3.43 -10.88
N MET A 252 13.45 -4.49 -10.46
CA MET A 252 13.27 -4.85 -9.04
C MET A 252 14.16 -6.01 -8.58
N GLU A 253 15.07 -6.52 -9.41
CA GLU A 253 15.84 -7.73 -9.16
C GLU A 253 16.70 -7.64 -7.89
N TRP A 254 17.31 -6.48 -7.63
CA TRP A 254 18.13 -6.23 -6.44
C TRP A 254 17.28 -6.16 -5.16
N TRP A 255 16.12 -5.50 -5.24
CA TRP A 255 15.16 -5.41 -4.13
C TRP A 255 14.60 -6.80 -3.76
N TYR A 256 14.21 -7.60 -4.76
CA TYR A 256 13.80 -8.99 -4.57
C TYR A 256 14.94 -9.84 -3.98
N ALA A 257 16.18 -9.69 -4.47
CA ALA A 257 17.34 -10.44 -4.00
C ALA A 257 17.75 -10.12 -2.55
N GLN A 258 17.30 -8.99 -1.98
CA GLN A 258 17.47 -8.66 -0.56
C GLN A 258 16.30 -9.15 0.29
N ASN A 259 15.07 -8.80 -0.11
CA ASN A 259 13.89 -8.99 0.75
C ASN A 259 13.38 -10.44 0.75
N MET A 260 13.35 -11.11 -0.42
CA MET A 260 12.82 -12.48 -0.52
C MET A 260 13.76 -13.56 0.03
N ARG A 261 15.04 -13.24 0.31
CA ARG A 261 15.97 -14.18 0.97
C ARG A 261 15.49 -14.57 2.38
N ASN A 262 14.64 -13.76 3.00
CA ASN A 262 14.15 -13.99 4.36
C ASN A 262 12.95 -14.93 4.42
N GLU A 263 12.16 -15.08 3.34
CA GLU A 263 11.02 -16.01 3.32
C GLU A 263 11.49 -17.48 3.26
N PHE A 264 12.35 -17.80 2.28
CA PHE A 264 12.92 -19.15 2.11
C PHE A 264 13.87 -19.59 3.23
N GLY A 265 14.22 -18.70 4.16
CA GLY A 265 15.05 -19.04 5.32
C GLY A 265 14.37 -20.02 6.29
N ASN A 266 13.04 -20.00 6.37
CA ASN A 266 12.26 -20.81 7.31
C ASN A 266 11.71 -22.13 6.72
N GLU A 267 11.82 -22.34 5.39
CA GLU A 267 11.35 -23.58 4.75
C GLU A 267 12.41 -24.69 4.72
N ARG A 268 13.63 -24.43 5.21
CA ARG A 268 14.62 -25.47 5.50
C ARG A 268 14.24 -26.22 6.79
N ILE A 269 13.41 -27.23 6.61
CA ILE A 269 13.44 -28.40 7.49
C ILE A 269 14.81 -29.08 7.23
N GLU A 270 15.75 -28.92 8.18
CA GLU A 270 17.02 -29.65 8.16
C GLU A 270 16.75 -31.17 8.27
N PRO A 271 17.57 -32.03 7.62
CA PRO A 271 17.28 -33.45 7.41
C PRO A 271 17.51 -34.38 8.62
#